data_AF-A0A521GNV2-F1
#
_entry.id   AF-A0A521GNV2-F1
#
_cell.length_a   1.000
_cell.length_b   1.000
_cell.length_c   1.000
_cell.angle_alpha   90.00
_cell.angle_beta   90.00
_cell.angle_gamma   90.00
#
_symmetry.space_group_name_H-M   'P 1'
#
loop_
_entity.id
_entity.type
_entity.pdbx_description
1 polymer ?
#
loop_
_entity_poly.entity_id
_entity_poly.type
_entity_poly.pdbx_seq_one_letter_code
_entity_poly.pdbx_strand_id
1 'polypeptide(L)'
;MDESVWFDAFMMGNITPLFYVETLADLEKSVKNGKTPEEFVGMLAHKTPFHGVPNVHHSRIIEAELMVGPSETGMDGTGRPVIAGGKPKKNADGTLSIHFDQFPEAAALSRWHEGNFLGIERSVAKEWRDNLENQNNDSQINTLKNIFPTSLKISNLEQLKTEIDKFCESNDVHVLRLAMDIVGVPSHAQEGILERWNKEGHPKLVNFAPYTTHVFKVDLLYYLGIDRGFISGVRASNKVDMAYLYYLPFSMAFVSGDNLHQRTVPLFLREDQTFVTATDLKVALKEFDTYFDSLPDEVKKLGVMHIAGYPPAHIDNIVTQIWDKSMRPDWRKISEEEQEKRLKPRSELDDAKSVKDIRQIQDTAVDIEEGASVPSGDEAQQMFLKRTMPVRKGKWRMISEEQQKAINEGEDA
;
A
#
# COMPACT_ATOMS: atom_id res chain seq x y z
N MET A 1 2.21 -20.95 3.38
CA MET A 1 3.43 -20.10 3.52
C MET A 1 4.00 -19.92 2.14
N ASP A 2 4.17 -21.04 1.44
CA ASP A 2 4.56 -21.12 0.03
C ASP A 2 3.74 -20.20 -0.88
N GLU A 3 2.43 -20.08 -0.66
CA GLU A 3 1.55 -19.21 -1.46
C GLU A 3 1.93 -17.72 -1.38
N SER A 4 2.50 -17.27 -0.26
CA SER A 4 2.92 -15.86 -0.09
C SER A 4 4.13 -15.49 -0.94
N VAL A 5 4.88 -16.48 -1.43
CA VAL A 5 6.01 -16.27 -2.36
C VAL A 5 5.48 -15.79 -3.71
N TRP A 6 4.38 -16.38 -4.18
CA TRP A 6 3.76 -16.03 -5.46
C TRP A 6 3.02 -14.70 -5.41
N PHE A 7 2.51 -14.34 -4.23
CA PHE A 7 2.03 -12.98 -4.02
C PHE A 7 3.17 -11.98 -4.21
N ASP A 8 4.33 -12.20 -3.59
CA ASP A 8 5.48 -11.30 -3.69
C ASP A 8 6.10 -11.27 -5.10
N ALA A 9 6.03 -12.37 -5.84
CA ALA A 9 6.55 -12.45 -7.19
C ALA A 9 5.70 -11.66 -8.21
N PHE A 10 4.38 -11.67 -8.06
CA PHE A 10 3.46 -11.13 -9.08
C PHE A 10 2.67 -9.90 -8.63
N MET A 11 2.73 -9.54 -7.35
CA MET A 11 2.01 -8.40 -6.79
C MET A 11 2.95 -7.58 -5.92
N MET A 12 2.73 -6.27 -5.90
CA MET A 12 3.38 -5.36 -4.96
C MET A 12 2.40 -4.99 -3.85
N GLY A 13 2.75 -5.31 -2.60
CA GLY A 13 1.93 -4.98 -1.44
C GLY A 13 1.99 -3.50 -1.09
N ASN A 14 0.83 -2.84 -1.00
CA ASN A 14 0.69 -1.51 -0.41
C ASN A 14 0.58 -1.67 1.12
N ILE A 15 1.70 -1.48 1.84
CA ILE A 15 1.72 -1.69 3.29
C ILE A 15 1.27 -0.39 3.96
N THR A 16 0.00 -0.35 4.34
CA THR A 16 -0.59 0.84 4.96
C THR A 16 -0.08 1.02 6.39
N PRO A 17 0.00 2.26 6.91
CA PRO A 17 0.26 2.53 8.32
C PRO A 17 -0.67 1.77 9.28
N LEU A 18 -1.93 1.56 8.90
CA LEU A 18 -2.89 0.76 9.68
C LEU A 18 -2.40 -0.66 9.92
N PHE A 19 -1.80 -1.30 8.90
CA PHE A 19 -1.27 -2.66 9.03
C PHE A 19 -0.22 -2.77 10.13
N TYR A 20 0.70 -1.80 10.23
CA TYR A 20 1.75 -1.82 11.27
C TYR A 20 1.15 -1.67 12.65
N VAL A 21 0.20 -0.74 12.80
CA VAL A 21 -0.43 -0.46 14.07
C VAL A 21 -1.32 -1.63 14.53
N GLU A 22 -2.08 -2.25 13.62
CA GLU A 22 -2.85 -3.46 13.92
C GLU A 22 -1.95 -4.67 14.26
N THR A 23 -0.86 -4.84 13.52
CA THR A 23 0.12 -5.90 13.77
C THR A 23 0.76 -5.74 15.14
N LEU A 24 1.12 -4.51 15.53
CA LEU A 24 1.62 -4.23 16.87
C LEU A 24 0.54 -4.44 17.94
N ALA A 25 -0.68 -3.99 17.66
CA ALA A 25 -1.79 -4.19 18.56
C ALA A 25 -2.00 -5.68 18.87
N ASP A 26 -1.70 -6.61 17.96
CA ASP A 26 -1.80 -8.05 18.21
C ASP A 26 -0.87 -8.59 19.32
N LEU A 27 0.17 -7.84 19.73
CA LEU A 27 1.00 -8.21 20.89
C LEU A 27 0.22 -8.27 22.21
N GLU A 28 -0.88 -7.56 22.31
CA GLU A 28 -1.71 -7.52 23.53
C GLU A 28 -2.83 -8.58 23.49
N LYS A 29 -2.91 -9.44 22.47
CA LYS A 29 -4.05 -10.36 22.24
C LYS A 29 -3.72 -11.72 22.84
N SER A 30 -4.69 -12.37 23.49
CA SER A 30 -4.55 -13.79 23.79
C SER A 30 -4.64 -14.59 22.49
N VAL A 31 -3.53 -15.25 22.12
CA VAL A 31 -3.47 -15.99 20.86
C VAL A 31 -4.05 -17.39 21.05
N LYS A 32 -4.87 -17.83 20.09
CA LYS A 32 -5.38 -19.20 20.04
C LYS A 32 -4.24 -20.19 19.73
N ASN A 33 -4.41 -21.45 20.14
CA ASN A 33 -3.49 -22.56 19.85
C ASN A 33 -2.15 -22.52 20.60
N GLY A 34 -2.08 -21.87 21.77
CA GLY A 34 -0.92 -21.96 22.67
C GLY A 34 0.32 -21.18 22.24
N LYS A 35 0.23 -20.35 21.20
CA LYS A 35 1.31 -19.44 20.78
C LYS A 35 1.36 -18.21 21.68
N THR A 36 2.55 -17.62 21.81
CA THR A 36 2.66 -16.28 22.40
C THR A 36 2.22 -15.20 21.40
N PRO A 37 1.81 -14.02 21.87
CA PRO A 37 1.56 -12.87 21.00
C PRO A 37 2.77 -12.53 20.11
N GLU A 38 3.98 -12.64 20.64
CA GLU A 38 5.23 -12.43 19.93
C GLU A 38 5.41 -13.44 18.78
N GLU A 39 5.15 -14.72 19.02
CA GLU A 39 5.20 -15.75 17.97
C GLU A 39 4.14 -15.52 16.88
N PHE A 40 2.98 -14.99 17.25
CA PHE A 40 1.94 -14.64 16.30
C PHE A 40 2.33 -13.45 15.42
N VAL A 41 2.81 -12.37 16.04
CA VAL A 41 3.26 -11.17 15.33
C VAL A 41 4.48 -11.45 14.46
N GLY A 42 5.45 -12.24 14.95
CA GLY A 42 6.60 -12.68 14.15
C GLY A 42 6.16 -13.52 12.93
N MET A 43 5.13 -14.35 13.08
CA MET A 43 4.54 -15.10 11.97
C MET A 43 3.79 -14.21 10.97
N LEU A 44 3.12 -13.15 11.42
CA LEU A 44 2.53 -12.14 10.53
C LEU A 44 3.62 -11.40 9.76
N ALA A 45 4.66 -10.92 10.46
CA ALA A 45 5.80 -10.24 9.86
C ALA A 45 6.50 -11.11 8.80
N HIS A 46 6.66 -12.42 9.06
CA HIS A 46 7.23 -13.35 8.09
C HIS A 46 6.36 -13.55 6.84
N LYS A 47 5.03 -13.48 6.98
CA LYS A 47 4.10 -13.57 5.85
C LYS A 47 4.00 -12.26 5.07
N THR A 48 4.35 -11.13 5.69
CA THR A 48 4.32 -9.82 5.03
C THR A 48 5.19 -9.84 3.77
N PRO A 49 4.70 -9.26 2.67
CA PRO A 49 5.48 -9.11 1.45
C PRO A 49 6.79 -8.37 1.66
N PHE A 50 7.93 -8.99 1.33
CA PHE A 50 9.24 -8.32 1.43
C PHE A 50 9.48 -7.32 0.27
N HIS A 51 8.71 -7.44 -0.82
CA HIS A 51 8.59 -6.44 -1.87
C HIS A 51 7.51 -5.38 -1.60
N GLY A 52 6.82 -5.49 -0.47
CA GLY A 52 5.84 -4.49 -0.02
C GLY A 52 6.49 -3.11 0.14
N VAL A 53 5.68 -2.07 -0.05
CA VAL A 53 6.10 -0.68 0.04
C VAL A 53 5.24 0.01 1.10
N PRO A 54 5.85 0.66 2.12
CA PRO A 54 5.10 1.40 3.12
C PRO A 54 4.51 2.67 2.47
N ASN A 55 3.21 2.88 2.68
CA ASN A 55 2.53 4.09 2.24
C ASN A 55 2.62 5.16 3.33
N VAL A 56 2.64 6.42 2.91
CA VAL A 56 2.56 7.55 3.83
C VAL A 56 1.22 7.55 4.58
N HIS A 57 1.22 8.05 5.82
CA HIS A 57 0.00 8.20 6.59
C HIS A 57 -1.00 9.14 5.89
N HIS A 58 -2.27 8.73 5.81
CA HIS A 58 -3.31 9.42 5.05
C HIS A 58 -3.43 10.90 5.43
N SER A 59 -3.31 11.24 6.72
CA SER A 59 -3.37 12.63 7.19
C SER A 59 -2.27 13.50 6.58
N ARG A 60 -1.07 12.96 6.37
CA ARG A 60 0.04 13.69 5.74
C ARG A 60 -0.20 13.92 4.26
N ILE A 61 -0.84 12.96 3.59
CA ILE A 61 -1.23 13.07 2.19
C ILE A 61 -2.34 14.13 2.04
N ILE A 62 -3.34 14.14 2.93
CA ILE A 62 -4.42 15.14 2.98
C ILE A 62 -3.84 16.54 3.22
N GLU A 63 -2.98 16.69 4.22
CA GLU A 63 -2.33 17.96 4.53
C GLU A 63 -1.54 18.49 3.32
N ALA A 64 -0.74 17.63 2.66
CA ALA A 64 0.00 18.02 1.48
C ALA A 64 -0.93 18.46 0.34
N GLU A 65 -1.96 17.66 0.01
CA GLU A 65 -2.89 17.97 -1.08
C GLU A 65 -3.65 19.28 -0.85
N LEU A 66 -4.15 19.51 0.37
CA LEU A 66 -4.89 20.72 0.69
C LEU A 66 -3.99 21.98 0.63
N MET A 67 -2.74 21.85 1.06
CA MET A 67 -1.80 22.98 1.13
C MET A 67 -1.18 23.35 -0.22
N VAL A 68 -0.75 22.35 -1.02
CA VAL A 68 0.00 22.60 -2.27
C VAL A 68 -0.74 22.18 -3.54
N GLY A 69 -1.85 21.44 -3.41
CA GLY A 69 -2.66 20.98 -4.53
C GLY A 69 -2.27 19.59 -5.07
N PRO A 70 -3.16 18.95 -5.84
CA PRO A 70 -3.00 17.56 -6.27
C PRO A 70 -1.82 17.36 -7.25
N SER A 71 -1.51 18.33 -8.11
CA SER A 71 -0.38 18.24 -9.06
C SER A 71 0.97 18.04 -8.37
N GLU A 72 1.15 18.65 -7.19
CA GLU A 72 2.41 18.62 -6.44
C GLU A 72 2.56 17.38 -5.56
N THR A 73 1.47 16.62 -5.35
CA THR A 73 1.49 15.44 -4.46
C THR A 73 1.89 14.14 -5.17
N GLY A 74 2.07 14.16 -6.50
CA GLY A 74 2.34 12.95 -7.29
C GLY A 74 1.18 11.95 -7.32
N MET A 75 -0.01 12.38 -6.87
CA MET A 75 -1.23 11.57 -6.91
C MET A 75 -1.85 11.62 -8.31
N ASP A 76 -1.24 10.90 -9.25
CA ASP A 76 -1.67 10.79 -10.65
C ASP A 76 -2.85 9.80 -10.86
N GLY A 77 -3.34 9.18 -9.78
CA GLY A 77 -4.41 8.19 -9.83
C GLY A 77 -3.99 6.83 -10.40
N THR A 78 -2.70 6.57 -10.62
CA THR A 78 -2.20 5.33 -11.27
C THR A 78 -2.14 4.11 -10.35
N GLY A 79 -2.76 4.16 -9.17
CA GLY A 79 -2.79 3.02 -8.25
C GLY A 79 -1.44 2.70 -7.63
N ARG A 80 -0.59 3.71 -7.41
CA ARG A 80 0.77 3.56 -6.85
C ARG A 80 0.82 4.09 -5.40
N PRO A 81 1.51 3.39 -4.48
CA PRO A 81 1.77 3.89 -3.13
C PRO A 81 2.56 5.20 -3.14
N VAL A 82 2.20 6.12 -2.23
CA VAL A 82 2.99 7.32 -1.95
C VAL A 82 4.03 6.96 -0.90
N ILE A 83 5.31 7.19 -1.20
CA ILE A 83 6.44 6.84 -0.33
C ILE A 83 7.17 8.07 0.17
N ALA A 84 7.69 7.99 1.40
CA ALA A 84 8.51 9.01 2.02
C ALA A 84 9.95 8.51 2.28
N GLY A 85 10.83 9.42 2.68
CA GLY A 85 12.21 9.11 3.04
C GLY A 85 13.19 9.03 1.87
N GLY A 86 12.78 9.45 0.67
CA GLY A 86 13.65 9.56 -0.48
C GLY A 86 14.69 10.66 -0.29
N LYS A 87 15.96 10.31 -0.46
CA LYS A 87 17.09 11.24 -0.42
C LYS A 87 17.49 11.60 -1.84
N PRO A 88 17.27 12.86 -2.28
CA PRO A 88 17.70 13.25 -3.60
C PRO A 88 19.23 13.36 -3.63
N LYS A 89 19.82 12.81 -4.69
CA LYS A 89 21.26 12.81 -4.92
C LYS A 89 21.59 13.23 -6.35
N LYS A 90 22.81 13.70 -6.52
CA LYS A 90 23.39 14.01 -7.83
C LYS A 90 24.44 12.96 -8.18
N ASN A 91 24.25 12.29 -9.30
CA ASN A 91 25.18 11.31 -9.83
C ASN A 91 26.43 11.99 -10.43
N ALA A 92 27.51 11.23 -10.61
CA ALA A 92 28.77 11.74 -11.17
C ALA A 92 28.63 12.28 -12.60
N ASP A 93 27.67 11.77 -13.38
CA ASP A 93 27.35 12.25 -14.73
C ASP A 93 26.43 13.50 -14.75
N GLY A 94 26.05 13.99 -13.57
CA GLY A 94 25.18 15.14 -13.38
C GLY A 94 23.69 14.85 -13.34
N THR A 95 23.27 13.60 -13.57
CA THR A 95 21.86 13.19 -13.46
C THR A 95 21.38 13.18 -12.00
N LEU A 96 20.07 13.26 -11.81
CA LEU A 96 19.45 13.26 -10.48
C LEU A 96 18.84 11.90 -10.18
N SER A 97 19.04 11.44 -8.95
CA SER A 97 18.55 10.17 -8.45
C SER A 97 17.86 10.34 -7.10
N ILE A 98 16.89 9.48 -6.80
CA ILE A 98 16.25 9.42 -5.48
C ILE A 98 16.63 8.09 -4.84
N HIS A 99 17.25 8.17 -3.66
CA HIS A 99 17.70 7.01 -2.91
C HIS A 99 16.79 6.77 -1.70
N PHE A 100 16.20 5.58 -1.66
CA PHE A 100 15.48 5.07 -0.51
C PHE A 100 16.36 4.02 0.17
N ASP A 101 16.82 4.39 1.37
CA ASP A 101 17.39 3.42 2.31
C ASP A 101 16.29 2.45 2.80
N GLN A 102 16.65 1.54 3.69
CA GLN A 102 15.65 0.67 4.30
C GLN A 102 14.60 1.51 5.04
N PHE A 103 13.34 1.33 4.69
CA PHE A 103 12.22 1.99 5.39
C PHE A 103 12.22 1.59 6.87
N PRO A 104 11.98 2.54 7.81
CA PRO A 104 11.88 2.24 9.24
C PRO A 104 10.90 1.11 9.55
N GLU A 105 9.80 1.06 8.81
CA GLU A 105 8.77 0.05 8.94
C GLU A 105 9.22 -1.34 8.44
N ALA A 106 10.01 -1.39 7.37
CA ALA A 106 10.62 -2.64 6.90
C ALA A 106 11.69 -3.16 7.89
N ALA A 107 12.43 -2.24 8.53
CA ALA A 107 13.35 -2.59 9.61
C ALA A 107 12.58 -3.13 10.83
N ALA A 108 11.42 -2.57 11.15
CA ALA A 108 10.56 -3.07 12.24
C ALA A 108 10.05 -4.48 11.97
N LEU A 109 9.48 -4.75 10.79
CA LEU A 109 9.04 -6.09 10.40
C LEU A 109 10.17 -7.12 10.46
N SER A 110 11.38 -6.75 10.01
CA SER A 110 12.55 -7.61 10.10
C SER A 110 12.88 -7.99 11.55
N ARG A 111 12.84 -7.03 12.48
CA ARG A 111 13.05 -7.31 13.91
C ARG A 111 11.94 -8.19 14.50
N TRP A 112 10.68 -7.91 14.15
CA TRP A 112 9.54 -8.69 14.66
C TRP A 112 9.58 -10.14 14.20
N HIS A 113 10.05 -10.38 12.97
CA HIS A 113 10.28 -11.74 12.47
C HIS A 113 11.27 -12.53 13.35
N GLU A 114 12.28 -11.86 13.92
CA GLU A 114 13.25 -12.46 14.85
C GLU A 114 12.74 -12.54 16.31
N GLY A 115 11.50 -12.11 16.57
CA GLY A 115 10.95 -12.01 17.93
C GLY A 115 11.49 -10.82 18.73
N ASN A 116 12.18 -9.88 18.08
CA ASN A 116 12.77 -8.71 18.71
C ASN A 116 11.78 -7.53 18.66
N PHE A 117 11.22 -7.17 19.82
CA PHE A 117 10.26 -6.07 19.97
C PHE A 117 10.81 -4.97 20.88
N LEU A 118 10.60 -3.72 20.49
CA LEU A 118 11.02 -2.57 21.30
C LEU A 118 9.99 -2.25 22.38
N GLY A 119 10.44 -1.71 23.52
CA GLY A 119 9.52 -1.30 24.60
C GLY A 119 8.51 -0.24 24.16
N ILE A 120 8.94 0.72 23.34
CA ILE A 120 8.08 1.78 22.78
C ILE A 120 6.95 1.20 21.90
N GLU A 121 7.23 0.10 21.17
CA GLU A 121 6.25 -0.54 20.29
C GLU A 121 5.09 -1.16 21.10
N ARG A 122 5.38 -1.68 22.29
CA ARG A 122 4.34 -2.17 23.22
C ARG A 122 3.48 -1.03 23.78
N SER A 123 4.10 0.08 24.13
CA SER A 123 3.37 1.28 24.58
C SER A 123 2.43 1.80 23.49
N VAL A 124 2.90 1.88 22.25
CA VAL A 124 2.09 2.29 21.09
C VAL A 124 0.95 1.29 20.81
N ALA A 125 1.23 -0.02 20.89
CA ALA A 125 0.23 -1.06 20.72
C ALA A 125 -0.92 -0.94 21.74
N LYS A 126 -0.56 -0.69 23.01
CA LYS A 126 -1.53 -0.50 24.09
C LYS A 126 -2.37 0.76 23.89
N GLU A 127 -1.72 1.89 23.63
CA GLU A 127 -2.40 3.18 23.41
C GLU A 127 -3.38 3.10 22.23
N TRP A 128 -2.98 2.44 21.14
CA TRP A 128 -3.87 2.22 20.00
C TRP A 128 -5.12 1.43 20.37
N ARG A 129 -4.99 0.34 21.14
CA ARG A 129 -6.15 -0.45 21.58
C ARG A 129 -7.06 0.34 22.49
N ASP A 130 -6.51 1.04 23.47
CA ASP A 130 -7.27 1.89 24.37
C ASP A 130 -8.06 2.94 23.56
N ASN A 131 -7.47 3.49 22.49
CA ASN A 131 -8.15 4.43 21.59
C ASN A 131 -9.24 3.78 20.72
N LEU A 132 -9.09 2.53 20.29
CA LEU A 132 -10.13 1.80 19.56
C LEU A 132 -11.32 1.43 20.45
N GLU A 133 -11.06 0.96 21.67
CA GLU A 133 -12.13 0.58 22.60
C GLU A 133 -12.94 1.79 23.08
N ASN A 134 -12.29 2.97 23.19
CA ASN A 134 -12.92 4.20 23.65
C ASN A 134 -13.41 5.13 22.52
N GLN A 135 -13.36 4.68 21.25
CA GLN A 135 -13.78 5.51 20.12
C GLN A 135 -15.30 5.71 20.12
N ASN A 136 -15.76 6.87 20.60
CA ASN A 136 -17.16 7.26 20.51
C ASN A 136 -17.44 7.96 19.17
N ASN A 137 -18.22 7.29 18.30
CA ASN A 137 -18.63 7.83 16.99
C ASN A 137 -19.77 8.86 17.08
N ASP A 138 -20.41 9.02 18.24
CA ASP A 138 -21.63 9.83 18.41
C ASP A 138 -21.41 11.30 18.05
N SER A 139 -20.25 11.88 18.37
CA SER A 139 -19.97 13.29 18.07
C SER A 139 -20.00 13.54 16.56
N GLN A 140 -19.32 12.70 15.78
CA GLN A 140 -19.27 12.83 14.32
C GLN A 140 -20.60 12.50 13.67
N ILE A 141 -21.29 11.47 14.15
CA ILE A 141 -22.65 11.15 13.67
C ILE A 141 -23.59 12.33 13.91
N ASN A 142 -23.53 12.97 15.09
CA ASN A 142 -24.38 14.12 15.40
C ASN A 142 -24.09 15.34 14.52
N THR A 143 -22.82 15.57 14.17
CA THR A 143 -22.42 16.60 13.20
C THR A 143 -22.97 16.30 11.80
N LEU A 144 -22.97 15.04 11.39
CA LEU A 144 -23.24 14.64 10.00
C LEU A 144 -24.70 14.28 9.70
N LYS A 145 -25.48 13.79 10.66
CA LYS A 145 -26.82 13.22 10.42
C LYS A 145 -27.80 14.16 9.70
N ASN A 146 -27.56 15.47 9.78
CA ASN A 146 -28.42 16.50 9.19
C ASN A 146 -27.91 17.08 7.86
N ILE A 147 -26.81 16.56 7.28
CA ILE A 147 -26.32 17.07 5.99
C ILE A 147 -27.30 16.80 4.84
N PHE A 148 -28.17 15.79 5.01
CA PHE A 148 -29.24 15.47 4.07
C PHE A 148 -30.61 15.85 4.63
N PRO A 149 -31.54 16.33 3.79
CA PRO A 149 -32.93 16.56 4.22
C PRO A 149 -33.57 15.28 4.77
N THR A 150 -34.35 15.40 5.83
CA THR A 150 -35.09 14.26 6.43
C THR A 150 -36.15 13.67 5.49
N SER A 151 -36.59 14.42 4.49
CA SER A 151 -37.50 13.95 3.43
C SER A 151 -36.80 13.04 2.40
N LEU A 152 -35.46 13.02 2.35
CA LEU A 152 -34.71 12.23 1.40
C LEU A 152 -34.69 10.75 1.82
N LYS A 153 -35.39 9.91 1.04
CA LYS A 153 -35.46 8.47 1.25
C LYS A 153 -34.22 7.79 0.68
N ILE A 154 -33.34 7.31 1.56
CA ILE A 154 -32.17 6.48 1.23
C ILE A 154 -32.38 5.12 1.85
N SER A 155 -32.33 4.06 1.04
CA SER A 155 -32.75 2.70 1.45
C SER A 155 -31.59 1.70 1.55
N ASN A 156 -30.42 2.03 1.01
CA ASN A 156 -29.23 1.16 1.02
C ASN A 156 -27.93 1.97 0.88
N LEU A 157 -26.78 1.28 0.94
CA LEU A 157 -25.45 1.89 0.85
C LEU A 157 -25.18 2.51 -0.52
N GLU A 158 -25.69 1.91 -1.59
CA GLU A 158 -25.51 2.39 -2.97
C GLU A 158 -26.19 3.75 -3.17
N GLN A 159 -27.43 3.88 -2.68
CA GLN A 159 -28.16 5.16 -2.68
C GLN A 159 -27.46 6.16 -1.77
N LEU A 160 -26.99 5.74 -0.59
CA LEU A 160 -26.28 6.64 0.33
C LEU A 160 -25.01 7.19 -0.32
N LYS A 161 -24.21 6.32 -0.95
CA LYS A 161 -23.01 6.71 -1.69
C LYS A 161 -23.32 7.69 -2.81
N THR A 162 -24.40 7.46 -3.55
CA THR A 162 -24.85 8.36 -4.63
C THR A 162 -25.16 9.77 -4.10
N GLU A 163 -25.83 9.88 -2.96
CA GLU A 163 -26.13 11.19 -2.36
C GLU A 163 -24.88 11.85 -1.75
N ILE A 164 -23.97 11.06 -1.18
CA ILE A 164 -22.65 11.55 -0.73
C ILE A 164 -21.84 12.09 -1.91
N ASP A 165 -21.81 11.40 -3.05
CA ASP A 165 -21.11 11.88 -4.24
C ASP A 165 -21.65 13.22 -4.72
N LYS A 166 -22.97 13.39 -4.76
CA LYS A 166 -23.61 14.67 -5.10
C LYS A 166 -23.28 15.77 -4.09
N PHE A 167 -23.23 15.45 -2.81
CA PHE A 167 -22.88 16.41 -1.76
C PHE A 167 -21.44 16.93 -1.91
N CYS A 168 -20.50 16.04 -2.24
CA CYS A 168 -19.10 16.40 -2.46
C CYS A 168 -18.85 17.13 -3.79
N GLU A 169 -19.79 17.08 -4.75
CA GLU A 169 -19.79 17.86 -6.01
C GLU A 169 -20.16 19.35 -5.79
N SER A 170 -19.68 19.92 -4.69
CA SER A 170 -20.02 21.26 -4.22
C SER A 170 -18.79 22.17 -4.20
N ASN A 171 -19.04 23.45 -4.45
CA ASN A 171 -18.09 24.56 -4.23
C ASN A 171 -18.52 25.44 -3.02
N ASP A 172 -19.35 24.91 -2.13
CA ASP A 172 -19.73 25.62 -0.91
C ASP A 172 -18.61 25.52 0.13
N VAL A 173 -18.22 26.67 0.70
CA VAL A 173 -17.22 26.77 1.76
C VAL A 173 -17.58 25.93 2.99
N HIS A 174 -18.87 25.73 3.28
CA HIS A 174 -19.30 24.89 4.40
C HIS A 174 -18.95 23.42 4.16
N VAL A 175 -19.00 22.95 2.91
CA VAL A 175 -18.60 21.58 2.56
C VAL A 175 -17.09 21.41 2.71
N LEU A 176 -16.30 22.40 2.29
CA LEU A 176 -14.85 22.39 2.49
C LEU A 176 -14.48 22.40 3.98
N ARG A 177 -15.10 23.27 4.79
CA ARG A 177 -14.87 23.31 6.25
C ARG A 177 -15.26 21.99 6.91
N LEU A 178 -16.42 21.45 6.58
CA LEU A 178 -16.85 20.16 7.09
C LEU A 178 -15.87 19.04 6.71
N ALA A 179 -15.38 19.04 5.46
CA ALA A 179 -14.39 18.06 5.03
C ALA A 179 -13.10 18.17 5.86
N MET A 180 -12.57 19.38 6.06
CA MET A 180 -11.39 19.63 6.90
C MET A 180 -11.60 19.16 8.34
N ASP A 181 -12.76 19.42 8.93
CA ASP A 181 -13.07 19.02 10.31
C ASP A 181 -13.19 17.50 10.45
N ILE A 182 -13.86 16.82 9.51
CA ILE A 182 -14.07 15.37 9.56
C ILE A 182 -12.77 14.60 9.33
N VAL A 183 -11.94 15.02 8.37
CA VAL A 183 -10.65 14.36 8.10
C VAL A 183 -9.53 14.79 9.06
N GLY A 184 -9.84 15.65 10.03
CA GLY A 184 -8.94 16.00 11.13
C GLY A 184 -7.83 16.99 10.77
N VAL A 185 -8.08 17.92 9.84
CA VAL A 185 -7.13 19.00 9.51
C VAL A 185 -6.97 19.93 10.73
N PRO A 186 -5.74 20.16 11.21
CA PRO A 186 -5.50 21.05 12.35
C PRO A 186 -5.99 22.48 12.10
N SER A 187 -6.62 23.11 13.10
CA SER A 187 -7.21 24.45 12.96
C SER A 187 -6.22 25.53 12.50
N HIS A 188 -4.93 25.40 12.84
CA HIS A 188 -3.90 26.35 12.40
C HIS A 188 -3.57 26.26 10.90
N ALA A 189 -3.88 25.14 10.24
CA ALA A 189 -3.68 24.96 8.80
C ALA A 189 -4.91 25.37 7.98
N GLN A 190 -6.11 25.38 8.58
CA GLN A 190 -7.36 25.62 7.86
C GLN A 190 -7.43 27.00 7.19
N GLU A 191 -6.86 28.04 7.80
CA GLU A 191 -6.89 29.40 7.24
C GLU A 191 -6.13 29.49 5.91
N GLY A 192 -4.91 28.95 5.85
CA GLY A 192 -4.11 28.92 4.62
C GLY A 192 -4.76 28.10 3.50
N ILE A 193 -5.44 27.01 3.84
CA ILE A 193 -6.19 26.19 2.87
C ILE A 193 -7.37 26.98 2.28
N LEU A 194 -8.10 27.72 3.11
CA LEU A 194 -9.21 28.56 2.66
C LEU A 194 -8.72 29.71 1.77
N GLU A 195 -7.60 30.34 2.11
CA GLU A 195 -6.99 31.38 1.28
C GLU A 195 -6.62 30.84 -0.10
N ARG A 196 -6.02 29.65 -0.17
CA ARG A 196 -5.72 28.97 -1.44
C ARG A 196 -7.00 28.69 -2.24
N TRP A 197 -8.01 28.09 -1.61
CA TRP A 197 -9.28 27.78 -2.25
C TRP A 197 -9.99 29.02 -2.81
N ASN A 198 -9.97 30.13 -2.06
CA ASN A 198 -10.47 31.43 -2.51
C ASN A 198 -9.68 31.96 -3.71
N LYS A 199 -8.35 31.87 -3.66
CA LYS A 199 -7.46 32.30 -4.75
C LYS A 199 -7.66 31.50 -6.04
N GLU A 200 -8.01 30.22 -5.93
CA GLU A 200 -8.34 29.35 -7.06
C GLU A 200 -9.77 29.53 -7.60
N GLY A 201 -10.55 30.47 -7.03
CA GLY A 201 -11.88 30.81 -7.53
C GLY A 201 -12.98 29.87 -7.07
N HIS A 202 -12.84 29.30 -5.87
CA HIS A 202 -13.81 28.38 -5.27
C HIS A 202 -14.07 27.13 -6.13
N PRO A 203 -13.04 26.36 -6.49
CA PRO A 203 -13.24 25.10 -7.21
C PRO A 203 -14.10 24.13 -6.39
N LYS A 204 -14.77 23.20 -7.07
CA LYS A 204 -15.44 22.09 -6.40
C LYS A 204 -14.44 21.27 -5.59
N LEU A 205 -14.86 20.73 -4.45
CA LEU A 205 -13.99 19.95 -3.56
C LEU A 205 -13.27 18.80 -4.30
N VAL A 206 -14.00 18.07 -5.16
CA VAL A 206 -13.46 16.99 -6.01
C VAL A 206 -12.32 17.42 -6.94
N ASN A 207 -12.29 18.68 -7.36
CA ASN A 207 -11.25 19.22 -8.24
C ASN A 207 -10.11 19.87 -7.44
N PHE A 208 -10.45 20.45 -6.29
CA PHE A 208 -9.51 21.14 -5.41
C PHE A 208 -8.57 20.16 -4.68
N ALA A 209 -9.14 19.06 -4.18
CA ALA A 209 -8.50 18.07 -3.33
C ALA A 209 -9.15 16.68 -3.52
N PRO A 210 -8.91 16.00 -4.66
CA PRO A 210 -9.55 14.72 -5.00
C PRO A 210 -9.31 13.60 -3.97
N TYR A 211 -8.10 13.47 -3.42
CA TYR A 211 -7.80 12.46 -2.41
C TYR A 211 -8.47 12.74 -1.07
N THR A 212 -8.42 13.99 -0.62
CA THR A 212 -9.14 14.45 0.58
C THR A 212 -10.64 14.20 0.42
N THR A 213 -11.17 14.47 -0.78
CA THR A 213 -12.56 14.16 -1.10
C THR A 213 -12.84 12.66 -1.00
N HIS A 214 -11.94 11.81 -1.48
CA HIS A 214 -12.07 10.36 -1.36
C HIS A 214 -12.15 9.92 0.10
N VAL A 215 -11.20 10.35 0.93
CA VAL A 215 -11.19 10.04 2.38
C VAL A 215 -12.47 10.54 3.05
N PHE A 216 -12.88 11.77 2.74
CA PHE A 216 -14.11 12.36 3.29
C PHE A 216 -15.35 11.55 2.90
N LYS A 217 -15.46 11.09 1.65
CA LYS A 217 -16.57 10.23 1.21
C LYS A 217 -16.60 8.89 1.94
N VAL A 218 -15.44 8.29 2.23
CA VAL A 218 -15.33 7.06 3.01
C VAL A 218 -15.87 7.28 4.43
N ASP A 219 -15.48 8.38 5.07
CA ASP A 219 -15.96 8.74 6.41
C ASP A 219 -17.45 9.06 6.44
N LEU A 220 -17.95 9.83 5.47
CA LEU A 220 -19.38 10.11 5.33
C LEU A 220 -20.19 8.81 5.19
N LEU A 221 -19.73 7.87 4.35
CA LEU A 221 -20.41 6.60 4.16
C LEU A 221 -20.42 5.78 5.46
N TYR A 222 -19.30 5.77 6.19
CA TYR A 222 -19.19 5.08 7.47
C TYR A 222 -20.15 5.65 8.51
N TYR A 223 -20.04 6.95 8.83
CA TYR A 223 -20.84 7.57 9.89
C TYR A 223 -22.33 7.59 9.56
N LEU A 224 -22.71 7.97 8.34
CA LEU A 224 -24.12 7.99 7.92
C LEU A 224 -24.67 6.58 7.71
N GLY A 225 -23.81 5.63 7.33
CA GLY A 225 -24.15 4.22 7.24
C GLY A 225 -24.49 3.64 8.61
N ILE A 226 -23.78 4.05 9.67
CA ILE A 226 -24.12 3.68 11.05
C ILE A 226 -25.44 4.32 11.49
N ASP A 227 -25.59 5.63 11.29
CA ASP A 227 -26.80 6.39 11.66
C ASP A 227 -28.06 5.78 11.03
N ARG A 228 -27.99 5.38 9.75
CA ARG A 228 -29.10 4.77 9.00
C ARG A 228 -29.21 3.26 9.20
N GLY A 229 -28.35 2.64 10.01
CA GLY A 229 -28.37 1.20 10.29
C GLY A 229 -27.90 0.29 9.16
N PHE A 230 -27.26 0.84 8.12
CA PHE A 230 -26.66 0.06 7.02
C PHE A 230 -25.32 -0.58 7.40
N ILE A 231 -24.62 0.03 8.36
CA ILE A 231 -23.37 -0.45 8.95
C ILE A 231 -23.60 -0.62 10.46
N SER A 232 -23.08 -1.69 11.05
CA SER A 232 -23.19 -1.93 12.49
C SER A 232 -22.30 -0.93 13.26
N GLY A 233 -22.90 -0.11 14.12
CA GLY A 233 -22.17 0.81 15.01
C GLY A 233 -21.53 0.16 16.24
N VAL A 234 -21.80 -1.12 16.50
CA VAL A 234 -21.38 -1.83 17.74
C VAL A 234 -19.92 -2.30 17.70
N ARG A 235 -19.28 -2.35 16.53
CA ARG A 235 -17.91 -2.88 16.38
C ARG A 235 -16.92 -1.75 16.18
N ALA A 236 -16.08 -1.49 17.19
CA ALA A 236 -14.97 -0.55 17.11
C ALA A 236 -14.02 -0.84 15.93
N SER A 237 -13.84 -2.11 15.55
CA SER A 237 -12.99 -2.51 14.42
C SER A 237 -13.48 -1.97 13.07
N ASN A 238 -14.79 -1.73 12.90
CA ASN A 238 -15.36 -1.36 11.60
C ASN A 238 -14.79 -0.03 11.09
N LYS A 239 -14.37 0.89 11.98
CA LYS A 239 -13.72 2.14 11.54
C LYS A 239 -12.33 1.87 10.97
N VAL A 240 -11.56 0.99 11.60
CA VAL A 240 -10.23 0.58 11.12
C VAL A 240 -10.36 -0.15 9.79
N ASP A 241 -11.33 -1.04 9.67
CA ASP A 241 -11.67 -1.72 8.41
C ASP A 241 -11.96 -0.67 7.32
N MET A 242 -12.87 0.27 7.57
CA MET A 242 -13.16 1.35 6.61
C MET A 242 -11.96 2.24 6.28
N ALA A 243 -11.04 2.46 7.22
CA ALA A 243 -9.84 3.27 6.99
C ALA A 243 -8.86 2.62 5.99
N TYR A 244 -8.92 1.30 5.74
CA TYR A 244 -8.18 0.69 4.63
C TYR A 244 -8.61 1.24 3.27
N LEU A 245 -9.88 1.68 3.13
CA LEU A 245 -10.37 2.28 1.87
C LEU A 245 -9.71 3.64 1.61
N TYR A 246 -9.16 4.33 2.60
CA TYR A 246 -8.38 5.56 2.36
C TYR A 246 -7.22 5.31 1.39
N TYR A 247 -6.67 4.09 1.39
CA TYR A 247 -5.55 3.70 0.54
C TYR A 247 -5.94 3.09 -0.79
N LEU A 248 -7.25 2.92 -1.05
CA LEU A 248 -7.77 2.39 -2.31
C LEU A 248 -7.24 3.17 -3.53
N PRO A 249 -7.12 4.51 -3.53
CA PRO A 249 -6.61 5.24 -4.70
C PRO A 249 -5.20 4.82 -5.13
N PHE A 250 -4.42 4.26 -4.21
CA PHE A 250 -3.02 3.83 -4.37
C PHE A 250 -2.87 2.34 -4.65
N SER A 251 -3.89 1.71 -5.20
CA SER A 251 -3.87 0.27 -5.50
C SER A 251 -4.61 -0.04 -6.80
N MET A 252 -4.15 -1.05 -7.52
CA MET A 252 -4.85 -1.57 -8.72
C MET A 252 -5.88 -2.64 -8.35
N ALA A 253 -5.63 -3.38 -7.27
CA ALA A 253 -6.53 -4.37 -6.73
C ALA A 253 -6.68 -4.21 -5.21
N PHE A 254 -7.89 -4.41 -4.71
CA PHE A 254 -8.19 -4.45 -3.28
C PHE A 254 -8.63 -5.86 -2.90
N VAL A 255 -7.90 -6.49 -1.98
CA VAL A 255 -8.15 -7.87 -1.57
C VAL A 255 -8.73 -7.87 -0.16
N SER A 256 -9.85 -8.55 0.05
CA SER A 256 -10.41 -8.70 1.40
C SER A 256 -11.18 -10.00 1.60
N GLY A 257 -11.13 -10.53 2.82
CA GLY A 257 -12.02 -11.59 3.30
C GLY A 257 -13.19 -11.06 4.14
N ASP A 258 -13.27 -9.75 4.37
CA ASP A 258 -14.25 -9.12 5.25
C ASP A 258 -15.56 -8.75 4.52
N ASN A 259 -16.69 -8.94 5.21
CA ASN A 259 -18.03 -8.72 4.66
C ASN A 259 -18.39 -7.24 4.54
N LEU A 260 -17.87 -6.36 5.40
CA LEU A 260 -18.04 -4.92 5.25
C LEU A 260 -17.32 -4.46 3.98
N HIS A 261 -16.07 -4.88 3.77
CA HIS A 261 -15.32 -4.58 2.54
C HIS A 261 -16.03 -5.06 1.28
N GLN A 262 -16.58 -6.28 1.27
CA GLN A 262 -17.36 -6.79 0.12
C GLN A 262 -18.55 -5.89 -0.24
N ARG A 263 -19.13 -5.19 0.74
CA ARG A 263 -20.29 -4.29 0.54
C ARG A 263 -19.88 -2.85 0.25
N THR A 264 -18.74 -2.39 0.75
CA THR A 264 -18.34 -0.97 0.68
C THR A 264 -17.31 -0.70 -0.39
N VAL A 265 -16.29 -1.56 -0.56
CA VAL A 265 -15.21 -1.34 -1.54
C VAL A 265 -15.73 -1.16 -2.97
N PRO A 266 -16.67 -1.99 -3.47
CA PRO A 266 -17.20 -1.81 -4.82
C PRO A 266 -17.82 -0.42 -5.09
N LEU A 267 -18.25 0.29 -4.05
CA LEU A 267 -18.85 1.63 -4.14
C LEU A 267 -17.79 2.73 -4.37
N PHE A 268 -16.50 2.42 -4.18
CA PHE A 268 -15.38 3.36 -4.33
C PHE A 268 -14.38 2.95 -5.42
N LEU A 269 -14.58 1.80 -6.07
CA LEU A 269 -13.70 1.37 -7.15
C LEU A 269 -13.78 2.33 -8.33
N ARG A 270 -12.62 2.69 -8.87
CA ARG A 270 -12.51 3.23 -10.23
C ARG A 270 -12.65 2.10 -11.26
N GLU A 271 -12.91 2.47 -12.51
CA GLU A 271 -13.08 1.51 -13.61
C GLU A 271 -11.84 0.63 -13.83
N ASP A 272 -10.64 1.16 -13.58
CA ASP A 272 -9.35 0.47 -13.72
C ASP A 272 -9.01 -0.47 -12.55
N GLN A 273 -9.78 -0.43 -11.44
CA GLN A 273 -9.49 -1.19 -10.23
C GLN A 273 -10.30 -2.47 -10.11
N THR A 274 -9.83 -3.42 -9.30
CA THR A 274 -10.50 -4.72 -9.10
C THR A 274 -10.64 -5.05 -7.62
N PHE A 275 -11.82 -5.46 -7.17
CA PHE A 275 -12.00 -6.10 -5.87
C PHE A 275 -11.83 -7.61 -6.01
N VAL A 276 -11.06 -8.22 -5.11
CA VAL A 276 -10.79 -9.66 -5.08
C VAL A 276 -11.07 -10.21 -3.70
N THR A 277 -11.74 -11.35 -3.61
CA THR A 277 -11.93 -12.00 -2.32
C THR A 277 -10.63 -12.69 -1.86
N ALA A 278 -10.40 -12.73 -0.55
CA ALA A 278 -9.25 -13.46 -0.01
C ALA A 278 -9.26 -14.96 -0.38
N THR A 279 -10.44 -15.54 -0.62
CA THR A 279 -10.59 -16.93 -1.07
C THR A 279 -10.10 -17.10 -2.50
N ASP A 280 -10.56 -16.26 -3.43
CA ASP A 280 -10.20 -16.36 -4.85
C ASP A 280 -8.70 -16.11 -5.05
N LEU A 281 -8.13 -15.13 -4.34
CA LEU A 281 -6.70 -14.90 -4.38
C LEU A 281 -5.92 -16.13 -3.91
N LYS A 282 -6.33 -16.75 -2.80
CA LYS A 282 -5.65 -17.96 -2.29
C LYS A 282 -5.69 -19.12 -3.29
N VAL A 283 -6.82 -19.29 -3.99
CA VAL A 283 -6.94 -20.31 -5.04
C VAL A 283 -5.93 -20.05 -6.16
N ALA A 284 -5.87 -18.82 -6.68
CA ALA A 284 -4.92 -18.46 -7.74
C ALA A 284 -3.45 -18.59 -7.30
N LEU A 285 -3.11 -18.15 -6.08
CA LEU A 285 -1.75 -18.32 -5.55
C LEU A 285 -1.39 -19.80 -5.37
N LYS A 286 -2.36 -20.65 -5.05
CA LYS A 286 -2.15 -22.10 -4.93
C LYS A 286 -1.92 -22.77 -6.28
N GLU A 287 -2.58 -22.28 -7.32
CA GLU A 287 -2.36 -22.72 -8.68
C GLU A 287 -0.93 -22.41 -9.15
N PHE A 288 -0.42 -21.20 -8.88
CA PHE A 288 1.00 -20.89 -9.15
C PHE A 288 1.95 -21.78 -8.35
N ASP A 289 1.67 -21.99 -7.06
CA ASP A 289 2.48 -22.91 -6.24
C ASP A 289 2.53 -24.31 -6.84
N THR A 290 1.41 -24.82 -7.33
CA THR A 290 1.34 -26.14 -7.96
C THR A 290 2.10 -26.17 -9.28
N TYR A 291 1.94 -25.14 -10.11
CA TYR A 291 2.63 -25.01 -11.40
C TYR A 291 4.15 -24.99 -11.22
N PHE A 292 4.67 -24.08 -10.39
CA PHE A 292 6.12 -23.96 -10.21
C PHE A 292 6.71 -25.16 -9.48
N ASP A 293 5.97 -25.83 -8.59
CA ASP A 293 6.45 -27.04 -7.89
C ASP A 293 6.61 -28.23 -8.83
N SER A 294 5.86 -28.25 -9.93
CA SER A 294 5.97 -29.26 -10.99
C SER A 294 7.23 -29.10 -11.87
N LEU A 295 7.95 -27.98 -11.75
CA LEU A 295 9.19 -27.75 -12.50
C LEU A 295 10.33 -28.63 -11.97
N PRO A 296 11.32 -28.98 -12.83
CA PRO A 296 12.49 -29.74 -12.41
C PRO A 296 13.24 -29.07 -11.25
N ASP A 297 13.87 -29.87 -10.38
CA ASP A 297 14.60 -29.37 -9.22
C ASP A 297 15.76 -28.44 -9.61
N GLU A 298 16.40 -28.69 -10.77
CA GLU A 298 17.45 -27.84 -11.34
C GLU A 298 16.95 -26.43 -11.64
N VAL A 299 15.70 -26.31 -12.12
CA VAL A 299 15.07 -25.01 -12.41
C VAL A 299 14.70 -24.31 -11.11
N LYS A 300 14.14 -25.04 -10.14
CA LYS A 300 13.78 -24.47 -8.82
C LYS A 300 15.00 -23.94 -8.07
N LYS A 301 16.19 -24.52 -8.28
CA LYS A 301 17.47 -24.05 -7.73
C LYS A 301 17.94 -22.71 -8.29
N LEU A 302 17.44 -22.28 -9.45
CA LEU A 302 17.74 -20.95 -10.01
C LEU A 302 17.15 -19.81 -9.16
N GLY A 303 16.14 -20.12 -8.34
CA GLY A 303 15.50 -19.18 -7.42
C GLY A 303 14.32 -18.43 -8.03
N VAL A 304 13.34 -18.10 -7.19
CA VAL A 304 12.09 -17.45 -7.57
C VAL A 304 12.31 -16.11 -8.29
N MET A 305 13.26 -15.30 -7.82
CA MET A 305 13.56 -13.99 -8.43
C MET A 305 14.04 -14.08 -9.88
N HIS A 306 14.56 -15.25 -10.28
CA HIS A 306 14.96 -15.50 -11.64
C HIS A 306 13.80 -16.06 -12.49
N ILE A 307 13.13 -17.09 -11.99
CA ILE A 307 12.14 -17.85 -12.78
C ILE A 307 10.77 -17.16 -12.88
N ALA A 308 10.42 -16.31 -11.91
CA ALA A 308 9.07 -15.74 -11.75
C ALA A 308 9.00 -14.23 -12.06
N GLY A 309 9.62 -13.81 -13.17
CA GLY A 309 9.57 -12.39 -13.58
C GLY A 309 8.22 -11.92 -14.11
N TYR A 310 7.40 -12.83 -14.64
CA TYR A 310 6.02 -12.61 -15.05
C TYR A 310 5.17 -13.82 -14.65
N PRO A 311 3.85 -13.65 -14.46
CA PRO A 311 2.96 -14.79 -14.34
C PRO A 311 3.05 -15.69 -15.59
N PRO A 312 2.93 -17.03 -15.47
CA PRO A 312 2.87 -17.91 -16.63
C PRO A 312 1.70 -17.54 -17.55
N ALA A 313 2.00 -17.25 -18.83
CA ALA A 313 1.03 -16.68 -19.76
C ALA A 313 -0.18 -17.58 -20.08
N HIS A 314 -0.04 -18.89 -19.93
CA HIS A 314 -1.08 -19.87 -20.19
C HIS A 314 -2.02 -20.09 -18.99
N ILE A 315 -1.67 -19.57 -17.81
CA ILE A 315 -2.55 -19.62 -16.63
C ILE A 315 -3.58 -18.49 -16.76
N ASP A 316 -4.84 -18.83 -16.53
CA ASP A 316 -5.95 -17.88 -16.49
C ASP A 316 -6.66 -17.99 -15.12
N ASN A 317 -6.29 -17.10 -14.21
CA ASN A 317 -6.88 -16.97 -12.89
C ASN A 317 -6.98 -15.50 -12.47
N ILE A 318 -7.47 -15.24 -11.26
CA ILE A 318 -7.75 -13.87 -10.82
C ILE A 318 -6.50 -12.96 -10.81
N VAL A 319 -5.31 -13.51 -10.57
CA VAL A 319 -4.06 -12.72 -10.61
C VAL A 319 -3.73 -12.34 -12.05
N THR A 320 -3.79 -13.29 -12.99
CA THR A 320 -3.51 -12.97 -14.40
C THR A 320 -4.58 -12.05 -15.00
N GLN A 321 -5.82 -12.11 -14.52
CA GLN A 321 -6.90 -11.18 -14.91
C GLN A 321 -6.66 -9.76 -14.38
N ILE A 322 -6.12 -9.62 -13.15
CA ILE A 322 -5.65 -8.32 -12.67
C ILE A 322 -4.53 -7.80 -13.58
N TRP A 323 -3.58 -8.67 -13.97
CA TRP A 323 -2.51 -8.28 -14.89
C TRP A 323 -3.04 -7.86 -16.26
N ASP A 324 -4.00 -8.58 -16.83
CA ASP A 324 -4.64 -8.21 -18.10
C ASP A 324 -5.31 -6.84 -18.04
N LYS A 325 -5.88 -6.49 -16.88
CA LYS A 325 -6.57 -5.22 -16.68
C LYS A 325 -5.62 -4.05 -16.42
N SER A 326 -4.59 -4.26 -15.60
CA SER A 326 -3.80 -3.19 -15.00
C SER A 326 -2.37 -3.08 -15.52
N MET A 327 -1.85 -4.09 -16.19
CA MET A 327 -0.50 -4.11 -16.75
C MET A 327 -0.51 -3.89 -18.26
N ARG A 328 0.68 -3.82 -18.86
CA ARG A 328 0.85 -3.63 -20.30
C ARG A 328 0.09 -4.71 -21.10
N PRO A 329 -0.64 -4.37 -22.18
CA PRO A 329 -1.48 -5.34 -22.91
C PRO A 329 -0.73 -6.53 -23.52
N ASP A 330 0.58 -6.40 -23.74
CA ASP A 330 1.46 -7.42 -24.32
C ASP A 330 2.23 -8.23 -23.27
N TRP A 331 1.89 -8.13 -21.98
CA TRP A 331 2.60 -8.84 -20.91
C TRP A 331 2.60 -10.36 -21.10
N ARG A 332 1.50 -10.94 -21.59
CA ARG A 332 1.40 -12.40 -21.86
C ARG A 332 2.38 -12.83 -22.94
N LYS A 333 2.45 -12.08 -24.05
CA LYS A 333 3.40 -12.34 -25.14
C LYS A 333 4.85 -12.31 -24.64
N ILE A 334 5.19 -11.31 -23.84
CA ILE A 334 6.53 -11.18 -23.25
C ILE A 334 6.83 -12.33 -22.30
N SER A 335 5.86 -12.70 -21.47
CA SER A 335 5.98 -13.85 -20.58
C SER A 335 6.29 -15.13 -21.38
N GLU A 336 5.58 -15.41 -22.47
CA GLU A 336 5.85 -16.56 -23.35
C GLU A 336 7.24 -16.50 -23.99
N GLU A 337 7.62 -15.37 -24.58
CA GLU A 337 8.89 -15.18 -25.28
C GLU A 337 10.11 -15.29 -24.35
N GLU A 338 9.96 -14.89 -23.09
CA GLU A 338 11.03 -14.89 -22.10
C GLU A 338 11.03 -16.13 -21.20
N GLN A 339 9.94 -16.91 -21.17
CA GLN A 339 9.79 -18.07 -20.28
C GLN A 339 10.94 -19.06 -20.46
N GLU A 340 11.24 -19.48 -21.69
CA GLU A 340 12.31 -20.45 -21.94
C GLU A 340 13.68 -19.95 -21.47
N LYS A 341 13.93 -18.64 -21.55
CA LYS A 341 15.17 -18.03 -21.08
C LYS A 341 15.26 -18.04 -19.54
N ARG A 342 14.16 -17.78 -18.85
CA ARG A 342 14.08 -17.79 -17.38
C ARG A 342 14.19 -19.17 -16.74
N LEU A 343 13.96 -20.24 -17.52
CA LEU A 343 14.12 -21.61 -17.03
C LEU A 343 15.55 -22.15 -17.23
N LYS A 344 16.48 -21.29 -17.66
CA LYS A 344 17.91 -21.62 -17.87
C LYS A 344 18.79 -20.74 -16.98
N PRO A 345 19.98 -21.20 -16.57
CA PRO A 345 20.94 -20.35 -15.84
C PRO A 345 21.27 -19.06 -16.59
N ARG A 346 21.48 -17.96 -15.87
CA ARG A 346 21.98 -16.69 -16.46
C ARG A 346 23.42 -16.85 -16.93
N SER A 347 23.82 -16.01 -17.87
CA SER A 347 25.23 -15.82 -18.21
C SER A 347 25.92 -15.08 -17.04
N GLU A 348 27.08 -15.56 -16.58
CA GLU A 348 27.81 -14.94 -15.45
C GLU A 348 28.32 -13.53 -15.77
N LEU A 349 28.58 -13.23 -17.04
CA LEU A 349 29.23 -11.99 -17.49
C LEU A 349 28.30 -10.77 -17.48
N ASP A 350 27.01 -10.97 -17.77
CA ASP A 350 26.05 -9.85 -17.87
C ASP A 350 25.61 -9.35 -16.49
N ASP A 351 25.41 -10.27 -15.52
CA ASP A 351 24.97 -9.93 -14.16
C ASP A 351 26.05 -9.17 -13.37
N ALA A 352 27.32 -9.59 -13.46
CA ALA A 352 28.41 -8.95 -12.73
C ALA A 352 28.64 -7.51 -13.18
N LYS A 353 28.48 -7.25 -14.47
CA LYS A 353 28.61 -5.89 -15.03
C LYS A 353 27.46 -5.00 -14.56
N SER A 354 26.21 -5.47 -14.64
CA SER A 354 25.05 -4.69 -14.18
C SER A 354 25.08 -4.37 -12.69
N VAL A 355 25.49 -5.32 -11.83
CA VAL A 355 25.61 -5.08 -10.39
C VAL A 355 26.71 -4.07 -10.09
N LYS A 356 27.86 -4.16 -10.77
CA LYS A 356 28.96 -3.23 -10.60
C LYS A 356 28.56 -1.80 -11.03
N ASP A 357 27.88 -1.67 -12.16
CA ASP A 357 27.42 -0.38 -12.67
C ASP A 357 26.41 0.27 -11.70
N ILE A 358 25.46 -0.51 -11.16
CA ILE A 358 24.51 -0.04 -10.13
C ILE A 358 25.22 0.43 -8.86
N ARG A 359 26.17 -0.36 -8.34
CA ARG A 359 26.96 0.01 -7.15
C ARG A 359 27.79 1.27 -7.39
N GLN A 360 28.45 1.36 -8.53
CA GLN A 360 29.26 2.52 -8.88
C GLN A 360 28.42 3.81 -8.92
N ILE A 361 27.22 3.76 -9.50
CA ILE A 361 26.31 4.92 -9.50
C ILE A 361 25.94 5.27 -8.05
N GLN A 362 25.57 4.27 -7.24
CA GLN A 362 25.19 4.50 -5.85
C GLN A 362 26.32 5.07 -4.98
N ASP A 363 27.54 4.57 -5.13
CA ASP A 363 28.70 4.95 -4.31
C ASP A 363 29.27 6.30 -4.71
N THR A 364 29.08 6.73 -5.97
CA THR A 364 29.55 8.03 -6.47
C THR A 364 28.51 9.13 -6.38
N ALA A 365 27.25 8.81 -6.05
CA ALA A 365 26.19 9.79 -5.90
C ALA A 365 26.37 10.62 -4.61
N VAL A 366 26.36 11.94 -4.77
CA VAL A 366 26.54 12.91 -3.68
C VAL A 366 25.21 13.54 -3.27
N ASP A 367 25.10 13.92 -2.00
CA ASP A 367 23.91 14.60 -1.49
C ASP A 367 23.77 15.99 -2.16
N ILE A 368 22.53 16.38 -2.44
CA ILE A 368 22.23 17.73 -2.92
C ILE A 368 22.29 18.70 -1.74
N GLU A 369 22.79 19.93 -1.97
CA GLU A 369 22.89 20.96 -0.94
C GLU A 369 21.56 21.22 -0.21
N GLU A 370 21.66 21.46 1.09
CA GLU A 370 20.52 21.70 1.98
C GLU A 370 19.77 22.97 1.54
N GLY A 371 18.48 22.82 1.18
CA GLY A 371 17.63 23.91 0.68
C GLY A 371 17.48 23.99 -0.83
N ALA A 372 18.15 23.12 -1.60
CA ALA A 372 17.86 22.95 -3.02
C ALA A 372 16.47 22.30 -3.24
N SER A 373 15.84 22.61 -4.37
CA SER A 373 14.58 21.97 -4.75
C SER A 373 14.78 20.46 -4.91
N VAL A 374 13.96 19.67 -4.21
CA VAL A 374 13.92 18.22 -4.41
C VAL A 374 13.43 17.97 -5.83
N PRO A 375 14.16 17.21 -6.66
CA PRO A 375 13.68 16.86 -7.99
C PRO A 375 12.34 16.14 -7.89
N SER A 376 11.39 16.56 -8.71
CA SER A 376 10.14 15.84 -8.92
C SER A 376 10.43 14.43 -9.46
N GLY A 377 9.43 13.54 -9.39
CA GLY A 377 9.53 12.19 -9.96
C GLY A 377 9.88 12.19 -11.45
N ASP A 378 9.49 13.23 -12.19
CA ASP A 378 9.79 13.39 -13.61
C ASP A 378 11.20 13.95 -13.87
N GLU A 379 11.77 14.68 -12.90
CA GLU A 379 13.13 15.21 -12.95
C GLU A 379 14.18 14.21 -12.47
N ALA A 380 13.79 13.22 -11.66
CA ALA A 380 14.66 12.13 -11.27
C ALA A 380 14.72 11.06 -12.36
N GLN A 381 15.91 10.85 -12.96
CA GLN A 381 16.07 9.81 -14.00
C GLN A 381 16.21 8.40 -13.41
N GLN A 382 16.50 8.31 -12.11
CA GLN A 382 16.80 7.05 -11.44
C GLN A 382 16.23 7.01 -10.02
N MET A 383 15.75 5.83 -9.61
CA MET A 383 15.32 5.56 -8.25
C MET A 383 16.03 4.30 -7.74
N PHE A 384 16.67 4.41 -6.59
CA PHE A 384 17.32 3.29 -5.90
C PHE A 384 16.52 2.92 -4.66
N LEU A 385 16.17 1.65 -4.54
CA LEU A 385 15.45 1.14 -3.39
C LEU A 385 16.18 -0.06 -2.78
N LYS A 386 16.75 0.14 -1.59
CA LYS A 386 17.45 -0.93 -0.86
C LYS A 386 16.46 -1.76 -0.06
N ARG A 387 16.49 -3.09 -0.25
CA ARG A 387 15.62 -4.04 0.45
C ARG A 387 16.41 -5.24 0.96
N THR A 388 15.97 -5.77 2.10
CA THR A 388 16.42 -7.07 2.61
C THR A 388 15.42 -8.13 2.16
N MET A 389 15.93 -9.28 1.72
CA MET A 389 15.11 -10.39 1.26
C MET A 389 15.62 -11.69 1.89
N PRO A 390 14.74 -12.58 2.35
CA PRO A 390 15.16 -13.88 2.85
C PRO A 390 15.68 -14.75 1.69
N VAL A 391 16.72 -15.56 1.94
CA VAL A 391 17.21 -16.54 0.96
C VAL A 391 16.14 -17.60 0.65
N ARG A 392 15.31 -17.95 1.65
CA ARG A 392 14.22 -18.92 1.54
C ARG A 392 12.96 -18.38 2.20
N LYS A 393 11.80 -18.67 1.59
CA LYS A 393 10.47 -18.38 2.15
C LYS A 393 9.56 -19.59 1.89
N GLY A 394 9.06 -20.22 2.95
CA GLY A 394 8.41 -21.53 2.83
C GLY A 394 9.36 -22.60 2.25
N LYS A 395 8.87 -23.42 1.31
CA LYS A 395 9.68 -24.40 0.58
C LYS A 395 10.59 -23.78 -0.50
N TRP A 396 10.35 -22.52 -0.85
CA TRP A 396 10.97 -21.86 -1.99
C TRP A 396 12.27 -21.16 -1.63
N ARG A 397 13.22 -21.21 -2.57
CA ARG A 397 14.46 -20.42 -2.53
C ARG A 397 14.29 -19.19 -3.43
N MET A 398 14.66 -18.02 -2.91
CA MET A 398 14.43 -16.73 -3.58
C MET A 398 15.53 -16.40 -4.59
N ILE A 399 16.79 -16.73 -4.28
CA ILE A 399 17.99 -16.49 -5.10
C ILE A 399 18.73 -17.80 -5.34
N SER A 400 19.56 -17.91 -6.38
CA SER A 400 20.31 -19.15 -6.63
C SER A 400 21.32 -19.48 -5.52
N GLU A 401 21.76 -20.74 -5.44
CA GLU A 401 22.82 -21.14 -4.50
C GLU A 401 24.15 -20.44 -4.80
N GLU A 402 24.46 -20.21 -6.07
CA GLU A 402 25.63 -19.45 -6.51
C GLU A 402 25.56 -18.00 -6.06
N GLN A 403 24.41 -17.34 -6.23
CA GLN A 403 24.19 -15.97 -5.75
C GLN A 403 24.33 -15.88 -4.23
N GLN A 404 23.75 -16.84 -3.49
CA GLN A 404 23.91 -16.89 -2.04
C GLN A 404 25.38 -17.05 -1.63
N LYS A 405 26.12 -17.95 -2.30
CA LYS A 405 27.54 -18.17 -2.03
C LYS A 405 28.36 -16.90 -2.30
N ALA A 406 28.12 -16.23 -3.43
CA ALA A 406 28.81 -14.99 -3.77
C ALA A 406 28.52 -13.85 -2.79
N ILE A 407 27.29 -13.77 -2.25
CA ILE A 407 26.95 -12.80 -1.19
C ILE A 407 27.72 -13.11 0.09
N ASN A 408 27.70 -14.37 0.55
CA ASN A 408 28.40 -14.76 1.78
C ASN A 408 29.92 -14.51 1.67
N GLU A 409 30.53 -14.88 0.54
CA GLU A 409 31.97 -14.68 0.30
C GLU A 409 32.35 -13.19 0.15
N GLY A 410 31.40 -12.34 -0.25
CA GLY A 410 31.60 -10.89 -0.37
C GLY A 410 31.31 -10.09 0.90
N GLU A 411 30.64 -10.68 1.91
CA GLU A 411 30.46 -10.09 3.24
C GLU A 411 31.63 -10.38 4.19
N ASP A 412 32.43 -11.41 3.89
CA ASP A 412 33.64 -11.81 4.63
C ASP A 412 34.94 -11.12 4.13
N ALA A 413 34.85 -10.20 3.17
CA ALA A 413 35.97 -9.44 2.57
C ALA A 413 35.81 -7.93 2.81
#